data_AF-A0AA42LT58-F1
#
_entry.id   AF-A0AA42LT58-F1
#
_cell.length_a   1.000
_cell.length_b   1.000
_cell.length_c   1.000
_cell.angle_alpha   90.00
_cell.angle_beta   90.00
_cell.angle_gamma   90.00
#
_symmetry.space_group_name_H-M   'P 1'
#
loop_
_entity.id
_entity.type
_entity.pdbx_description
1 polymer ?
#
loop_
_entity_poly.entity_id
_entity_poly.type
_entity_poly.pdbx_seq_one_letter_code
_entity_poly.pdbx_strand_id
1 'polypeptide(L)'
;MSQNTPSVWHRLRRPLFALLLAMLPFWLFLGTTQQASVNGIKVQDSSFNILGLILAIAGLVMAVKMLKNDGSYGEPSRWWARSVLCVVAALLSVFQIGQSAGLYNVNVGQSIQQLQSQLFGPSEPRPQSLAGELDKEMRERTEQRAATISQVLLRDDITTSLARIHANSTLYNLYAEKCNNPGKRFVLDDVPAMLTEQDKTYVANAQKLAARNASDRFDCQGAQMRDFMSNWLAGDVLRDRANLAVQTAAYRERFGDKPAGAGDDALTTTGLGVWLGDTIAQVQTAFGTTRMPEPAGKSGKTKLDFPERGIELMFSFDGKVDAIGVRAPFTGSIVGLKVGDSRRTINRLLGESWIDVRLPYDNAAADYDIQFRKKTPGTLSQWMDRRNGNPQTVLLLQGASYASQIDEIRLITPRVPG
;
A
#
# COMPACT_ATOMS: atom_id res chain seq x y z
N MET A 1 -34.91 -57.03 35.38
CA MET A 1 -33.89 -56.18 36.04
C MET A 1 -33.29 -55.27 34.98
N SER A 2 -33.61 -53.98 34.99
CA SER A 2 -33.01 -53.00 34.07
C SER A 2 -31.56 -52.78 34.50
N GLN A 3 -30.61 -53.31 33.73
CA GLN A 3 -29.19 -53.01 33.97
C GLN A 3 -28.99 -51.53 33.67
N ASN A 4 -28.61 -50.75 34.68
CA ASN A 4 -28.22 -49.35 34.53
C ASN A 4 -27.07 -49.28 33.51
N THR A 5 -27.39 -48.97 32.26
CA THR A 5 -26.39 -48.72 31.23
C THR A 5 -25.58 -47.50 31.68
N PRO A 6 -24.26 -47.62 31.88
CA PRO A 6 -23.44 -46.49 32.31
C PRO A 6 -23.59 -45.34 31.32
N SER A 7 -23.75 -44.13 31.84
CA SER A 7 -24.03 -42.94 31.03
C SER A 7 -22.99 -42.77 29.92
N VAL A 8 -23.43 -42.30 28.76
CA VAL A 8 -22.58 -42.08 27.57
C VAL A 8 -21.32 -41.27 27.91
N TRP A 9 -21.44 -40.32 28.85
CA TRP A 9 -20.33 -39.54 29.38
C TRP A 9 -19.22 -40.38 30.01
N HIS A 10 -19.53 -41.40 30.82
CA HIS A 10 -18.51 -42.25 31.44
C HIS A 10 -17.70 -43.04 30.41
N ARG A 11 -18.30 -43.39 29.28
CA ARG A 11 -17.63 -44.09 28.18
C ARG A 11 -16.77 -43.15 27.33
N LEU A 12 -17.15 -41.88 27.22
CA LEU A 12 -16.47 -40.86 26.41
C LEU A 12 -15.42 -40.04 27.17
N ARG A 13 -15.45 -40.01 28.51
CA ARG A 13 -14.54 -39.18 29.31
C ARG A 13 -13.07 -39.47 29.01
N ARG A 14 -12.65 -40.74 29.06
CA ARG A 14 -11.26 -41.15 28.79
C ARG A 14 -10.77 -40.85 27.37
N PRO A 15 -11.51 -41.19 26.29
CA PRO A 15 -11.06 -40.85 24.94
C PRO A 15 -11.02 -39.33 24.71
N LEU A 16 -11.94 -38.57 25.31
CA LEU A 16 -11.89 -37.10 25.27
C LEU A 16 -10.66 -36.54 26.00
N PHE A 17 -10.26 -37.11 27.13
CA PHE A 17 -9.01 -36.70 27.81
C PHE A 17 -7.77 -37.02 26.98
N ALA A 18 -7.72 -38.18 26.31
CA ALA A 18 -6.61 -38.52 25.42
C ALA A 18 -6.51 -37.52 24.24
N LEU A 19 -7.66 -37.17 23.65
CA LEU A 19 -7.74 -36.19 22.57
C LEU A 19 -7.36 -34.78 23.05
N LEU A 20 -7.82 -34.38 24.24
CA LEU A 20 -7.45 -33.12 24.86
C LEU A 20 -5.94 -33.08 25.16
N LEU A 21 -5.35 -34.14 25.70
CA LEU A 21 -3.90 -34.23 25.92
C LEU A 21 -3.10 -34.15 24.62
N ALA A 22 -3.63 -34.69 23.52
CA ALA A 22 -3.00 -34.56 22.21
C ALA A 22 -3.12 -33.15 21.63
N MET A 23 -4.21 -32.42 21.90
CA MET A 23 -4.42 -31.06 21.40
C MET A 23 -3.86 -29.95 22.29
N LEU A 24 -3.74 -30.18 23.59
CA LEU A 24 -3.38 -29.15 24.58
C LEU A 24 -1.96 -28.59 24.38
N PRO A 25 -0.94 -29.39 24.03
CA PRO A 25 0.37 -28.85 23.62
C PRO A 25 0.27 -27.87 22.46
N PHE A 26 -0.58 -28.18 21.47
CA PHE A 26 -0.76 -27.30 20.33
C PHE A 26 -1.26 -25.92 20.76
N TRP A 27 -2.23 -25.85 21.66
CA TRP A 27 -2.80 -24.60 22.16
C TRP A 27 -1.87 -23.86 23.14
N LEU A 28 -1.23 -24.57 24.07
CA LEU A 28 -0.37 -23.93 25.07
C LEU A 28 0.90 -23.34 24.47
N PHE A 29 1.38 -23.88 23.36
CA PHE A 29 2.66 -23.51 22.76
C PHE A 29 2.50 -22.83 21.39
N LEU A 30 1.27 -22.50 21.01
CA LEU A 30 0.96 -21.66 19.85
C LEU A 30 1.48 -20.23 20.13
N GLY A 31 2.70 -19.94 19.67
CA GLY A 31 3.30 -18.60 19.75
C GLY A 31 4.59 -18.48 20.58
N THR A 32 5.08 -19.55 21.21
CA THR A 32 6.34 -19.52 21.97
C THR A 32 7.49 -20.15 21.18
N THR A 33 7.88 -19.55 20.06
CA THR A 33 9.14 -19.90 19.39
C THR A 33 10.22 -18.92 19.83
N GLN A 34 11.16 -19.36 20.67
CA GLN A 34 12.36 -18.58 20.95
C GLN A 34 13.35 -18.75 19.79
N GLN A 35 13.45 -17.73 18.94
CA GLN A 35 14.46 -17.66 17.90
C GLN A 35 15.62 -16.80 18.41
N ALA A 36 16.80 -17.41 18.55
CA ALA A 36 18.02 -16.67 18.86
C ALA A 36 18.71 -16.27 17.54
N SER A 37 18.82 -14.96 17.30
CA SER A 37 19.58 -14.40 16.19
C SER A 37 20.88 -13.80 16.69
N VAL A 38 21.99 -14.08 16.01
CA VAL A 38 23.28 -13.38 16.20
C VAL A 38 23.55 -12.64 14.89
N ASN A 39 23.70 -11.32 14.95
CA ASN A 39 23.90 -10.45 13.77
C ASN A 39 22.79 -10.57 12.70
N GLY A 40 21.53 -10.72 13.13
CA GLY A 40 20.38 -10.85 12.23
C GLY A 40 20.25 -12.22 11.53
N ILE A 41 21.22 -13.10 11.70
CA ILE A 41 21.19 -14.48 11.18
C ILE A 41 20.64 -15.38 12.28
N LYS A 42 19.61 -16.18 11.96
CA LYS A 42 19.04 -17.16 12.89
C LYS A 42 20.03 -18.29 13.09
N VAL A 43 20.65 -18.37 14.28
CA VAL A 43 21.68 -19.38 14.58
C VAL A 43 21.10 -20.58 15.34
N GLN A 44 19.97 -20.39 16.03
CA GLN A 44 19.33 -21.46 16.78
C GLN A 44 17.80 -21.27 16.81
N ASP A 45 17.08 -22.23 16.22
CA ASP A 45 15.63 -22.36 16.36
C ASP A 45 15.39 -23.58 17.28
N SER A 46 15.40 -23.36 18.59
CA SER A 46 15.14 -24.44 19.55
C SER A 46 13.63 -24.56 19.74
N SER A 47 12.96 -25.23 18.80
CA SER A 47 11.53 -25.54 18.89
C SER A 47 11.25 -26.81 19.69
N PHE A 48 12.23 -27.33 20.44
CA PHE A 48 12.09 -28.58 21.19
C PHE A 48 11.19 -28.37 22.41
N ASN A 49 9.94 -28.81 22.29
CA ASN A 49 8.94 -28.68 23.34
C ASN A 49 8.87 -29.96 24.18
N ILE A 50 9.70 -30.03 25.23
CA ILE A 50 9.77 -31.19 26.13
C ILE A 50 8.42 -31.49 26.76
N LEU A 51 7.68 -30.47 27.20
CA LEU A 51 6.37 -30.68 27.83
C LEU A 51 5.35 -31.19 26.82
N GLY A 52 5.34 -30.61 25.61
CA GLY A 52 4.49 -31.08 24.51
C GLY A 52 4.77 -32.52 24.12
N LEU A 53 6.05 -32.92 24.07
CA LEU A 53 6.47 -34.29 23.80
C LEU A 53 5.97 -35.26 24.88
N ILE A 54 6.12 -34.92 26.17
CA ILE A 54 5.65 -35.74 27.29
C ILE A 54 4.12 -35.93 27.22
N LEU A 55 3.38 -34.85 27.02
CA LEU A 55 1.92 -34.89 26.92
C LEU A 55 1.43 -35.71 25.71
N ALA A 56 2.10 -35.57 24.56
CA ALA A 56 1.77 -36.31 23.36
C ALA A 56 2.02 -37.83 23.53
N ILE A 57 3.14 -38.21 24.16
CA ILE A 57 3.43 -39.62 24.51
C ILE A 57 2.40 -40.17 25.50
N ALA A 58 2.05 -39.40 26.53
CA ALA A 58 1.02 -39.82 27.50
C ALA A 58 -0.35 -40.04 26.82
N GLY A 59 -0.75 -39.12 25.93
CA GLY A 59 -1.95 -39.26 25.10
C GLY A 59 -1.92 -40.51 24.22
N LEU A 60 -0.77 -40.79 23.58
CA LEU A 60 -0.57 -41.96 22.71
C LEU A 60 -0.71 -43.27 23.50
N VAL A 61 -0.01 -43.38 24.63
CA VAL A 61 -0.07 -44.57 25.50
C VAL A 61 -1.50 -44.83 25.97
N MET A 62 -2.23 -43.77 26.34
CA MET A 62 -3.62 -43.87 26.77
C MET A 62 -4.52 -44.36 25.61
N ALA A 63 -4.38 -43.78 24.42
CA ALA A 63 -5.16 -44.15 23.25
C ALA A 63 -4.89 -45.60 22.81
N VAL A 64 -3.62 -46.02 22.76
CA VAL A 64 -3.22 -47.39 22.40
C VAL A 64 -3.72 -48.40 23.43
N LYS A 65 -3.60 -48.12 24.73
CA LYS A 65 -4.12 -48.99 25.78
C LYS A 65 -5.63 -49.14 25.68
N MET A 66 -6.34 -48.06 25.37
CA MET A 66 -7.78 -48.09 25.16
C MET A 66 -8.18 -48.90 23.93
N LEU A 67 -7.48 -48.75 22.80
CA LEU A 67 -7.73 -49.54 21.59
C LEU A 67 -7.46 -51.04 21.81
N LYS A 68 -6.41 -51.37 22.55
CA LYS A 68 -6.06 -52.76 22.88
C LYS A 68 -7.12 -53.43 23.77
N ASN A 69 -7.72 -52.67 24.69
CA ASN A 69 -8.73 -53.15 25.62
C ASN A 69 -10.18 -53.00 25.08
N ASP A 70 -10.35 -52.48 23.87
CA ASP A 70 -11.67 -52.24 23.27
C ASP A 70 -12.27 -53.56 22.76
N GLY A 71 -13.18 -54.14 23.55
CA GLY A 71 -13.81 -55.44 23.25
C GLY A 71 -13.05 -56.65 23.80
N SER A 72 -12.06 -56.46 24.68
CA SER A 72 -11.41 -57.57 25.40
C SER A 72 -12.31 -58.12 26.52
N TYR A 73 -12.09 -59.39 26.88
CA TYR A 73 -12.86 -60.07 27.93
C TYR A 73 -12.80 -59.31 29.26
N GLY A 74 -13.96 -58.93 29.82
CA GLY A 74 -14.07 -58.13 31.06
C GLY A 74 -14.12 -56.60 30.86
N GLU A 75 -14.01 -56.09 29.64
CA GLU A 75 -14.08 -54.66 29.31
C GLU A 75 -15.37 -54.32 28.54
N PRO A 76 -15.78 -53.03 28.46
CA PRO A 76 -17.00 -52.61 27.78
C PRO A 76 -17.01 -53.04 26.31
N SER A 77 -18.18 -53.44 25.82
CA SER A 77 -18.40 -53.85 24.42
C SER A 77 -17.87 -52.81 23.43
N ARG A 78 -17.35 -53.31 22.30
CA ARG A 78 -16.72 -52.48 21.27
C ARG A 78 -17.71 -51.44 20.77
N TRP A 79 -17.33 -50.18 20.83
CA TRP A 79 -18.18 -49.08 20.40
C TRP A 79 -17.41 -48.20 19.43
N TRP A 80 -17.89 -48.15 18.19
CA TRP A 80 -17.19 -47.55 17.06
C TRP A 80 -16.78 -46.09 17.33
N ALA A 81 -17.62 -45.30 18.00
CA ALA A 81 -17.30 -43.90 18.28
C ALA A 81 -16.12 -43.76 19.25
N ARG A 82 -16.00 -44.65 20.25
CA ARG A 82 -14.82 -44.72 21.14
C ARG A 82 -13.58 -45.12 20.35
N SER A 83 -13.66 -46.15 19.52
CA SER A 83 -12.54 -46.60 18.71
C SER A 83 -12.05 -45.50 17.77
N VAL A 84 -12.97 -44.81 17.08
CA VAL A 84 -12.66 -43.68 16.19
C VAL A 84 -11.97 -42.55 16.95
N LEU A 85 -12.50 -42.14 18.11
CA LEU A 85 -11.87 -41.09 18.92
C LEU A 85 -10.47 -41.49 19.40
N CYS A 86 -10.26 -42.74 19.81
CA CYS A 86 -8.93 -43.22 20.19
C CYS A 86 -7.96 -43.26 19.02
N VAL A 87 -8.40 -43.65 17.82
CA VAL A 87 -7.57 -43.60 16.60
C VAL A 87 -7.17 -42.16 16.26
N VAL A 88 -8.13 -41.23 16.29
CA VAL A 88 -7.87 -39.80 16.05
C VAL A 88 -6.89 -39.25 17.09
N ALA A 89 -7.09 -39.55 18.38
CA ALA A 89 -6.17 -39.14 19.44
C ALA A 89 -4.76 -39.71 19.24
N ALA A 90 -4.63 -40.99 18.85
CA ALA A 90 -3.33 -41.59 18.57
C ALA A 90 -2.62 -40.92 17.38
N LEU A 91 -3.34 -40.65 16.28
CA LEU A 91 -2.78 -39.93 15.12
C LEU A 91 -2.32 -38.51 15.48
N LEU A 92 -3.14 -37.77 16.23
CA LEU A 92 -2.79 -36.43 16.73
C LEU A 92 -1.56 -36.47 17.64
N SER A 93 -1.46 -37.47 18.52
CA SER A 93 -0.28 -37.66 19.36
C SER A 93 0.98 -37.98 18.57
N VAL A 94 0.92 -38.87 17.57
CA VAL A 94 2.07 -39.17 16.69
C VAL A 94 2.50 -37.92 15.91
N PHE A 95 1.53 -37.15 15.40
CA PHE A 95 1.80 -35.87 14.75
C PHE A 95 2.51 -34.89 15.70
N GLN A 96 1.99 -34.73 16.92
CA GLN A 96 2.60 -33.88 17.94
C GLN A 96 3.99 -34.33 18.38
N ILE A 97 4.25 -35.64 18.46
CA ILE A 97 5.59 -36.17 18.74
C ILE A 97 6.56 -35.76 17.64
N GLY A 98 6.18 -35.92 16.37
CA GLY A 98 7.03 -35.52 15.24
C GLY A 98 7.33 -34.02 15.24
N GLN A 99 6.31 -33.19 15.50
CA GLN A 99 6.47 -31.74 15.62
C GLN A 99 7.35 -31.35 16.83
N SER A 100 7.08 -31.91 18.02
CA SER A 100 7.80 -31.58 19.27
C SER A 100 9.24 -32.10 19.27
N ALA A 101 9.51 -33.20 18.57
CA ALA A 101 10.85 -33.74 18.35
C ALA A 101 11.65 -32.97 17.28
N GLY A 102 11.04 -31.99 16.61
CA GLY A 102 11.69 -31.21 15.56
C GLY A 102 11.91 -31.99 14.25
N LEU A 103 11.22 -33.11 14.04
CA LEU A 103 11.30 -33.87 12.78
C LEU A 103 10.72 -33.08 11.60
N TYR A 104 9.75 -32.21 11.87
CA TYR A 104 9.20 -31.23 10.94
C TYR A 104 8.58 -30.06 11.71
N ASN A 105 8.52 -28.89 11.09
CA ASN A 105 7.91 -27.69 11.67
C ASN A 105 6.69 -27.28 10.84
N VAL A 106 5.50 -27.67 11.29
CA VAL A 106 4.24 -27.20 10.70
C VAL A 106 3.81 -25.95 11.47
N ASN A 107 4.05 -24.78 10.87
CA ASN A 107 3.41 -23.56 11.32
C ASN A 107 1.95 -23.59 10.87
N VAL A 108 1.06 -24.05 11.75
CA VAL A 108 -0.36 -24.20 11.42
C VAL A 108 -1.01 -22.87 11.06
N GLY A 109 -0.55 -21.74 11.61
CA GLY A 109 -1.02 -20.42 11.21
C GLY A 109 -0.74 -20.13 9.73
N GLN A 110 0.51 -20.35 9.29
CA GLN A 110 0.89 -20.22 7.89
C GLN A 110 0.22 -21.27 7.00
N SER A 111 0.06 -22.50 7.50
CA SER A 111 -0.56 -23.61 6.76
C SER A 111 -2.06 -23.39 6.57
N ILE A 112 -2.76 -22.86 7.57
CA ILE A 112 -4.17 -22.45 7.45
C ILE A 112 -4.30 -21.28 6.48
N GLN A 113 -3.41 -20.28 6.55
CA GLN A 113 -3.44 -19.17 5.59
C GLN A 113 -3.16 -19.63 4.15
N GLN A 114 -2.24 -20.58 3.96
CA GLN A 114 -1.96 -21.20 2.66
C GLN A 114 -3.13 -22.05 2.18
N LEU A 115 -3.74 -22.85 3.06
CA LEU A 115 -4.91 -23.66 2.73
C LEU A 115 -6.11 -22.76 2.39
N GLN A 116 -6.32 -21.70 3.18
CA GLN A 116 -7.35 -20.70 2.93
C GLN A 116 -7.10 -20.01 1.59
N SER A 117 -5.86 -19.65 1.27
CA SER A 117 -5.55 -19.03 -0.02
C SER A 117 -5.67 -19.98 -1.21
N GLN A 118 -5.42 -21.27 -1.01
CA GLN A 118 -5.64 -22.30 -2.04
C GLN A 118 -7.13 -22.58 -2.26
N LEU A 119 -7.94 -22.60 -1.19
CA LEU A 119 -9.36 -22.93 -1.26
C LEU A 119 -10.26 -21.74 -1.64
N PHE A 120 -9.94 -20.55 -1.13
CA PHE A 120 -10.78 -19.36 -1.29
C PHE A 120 -10.10 -18.23 -2.07
N GLY A 121 -8.88 -18.45 -2.55
CA GLY A 121 -8.05 -17.42 -3.17
C GLY A 121 -7.32 -16.55 -2.13
N PRO A 122 -6.28 -15.81 -2.56
CA PRO A 122 -5.57 -14.91 -1.67
C PRO A 122 -6.50 -13.85 -1.10
N SER A 123 -6.30 -13.50 0.18
CA SER A 123 -7.04 -12.41 0.81
C SER A 123 -6.38 -11.08 0.50
N GLU A 124 -7.16 -10.01 0.36
CA GLU A 124 -6.58 -8.68 0.23
C GLU A 124 -5.98 -8.22 1.56
N PRO A 125 -4.78 -7.61 1.55
CA PRO A 125 -4.19 -7.09 2.76
C PRO A 125 -5.04 -5.95 3.31
N ARG A 126 -5.32 -6.01 4.62
CA ARG A 126 -5.96 -4.91 5.35
C ARG A 126 -4.88 -4.15 6.12
N PRO A 127 -4.75 -2.83 5.95
CA PRO A 127 -3.85 -2.02 6.76
C PRO A 127 -4.34 -2.02 8.21
N GLN A 128 -3.41 -1.98 9.16
CA GLN A 128 -3.74 -1.97 10.59
C GLN A 128 -4.38 -0.64 11.05
N SER A 129 -4.10 0.45 10.34
CA SER A 129 -4.72 1.76 10.58
C SER A 129 -4.85 2.57 9.29
N LEU A 130 -5.99 2.47 8.60
CA LEU A 130 -6.46 3.59 7.80
C LEU A 130 -6.93 4.66 8.80
N ALA A 131 -6.21 5.79 8.89
CA ALA A 131 -6.62 6.89 9.73
C ALA A 131 -7.93 7.48 9.17
N GLY A 132 -9.08 7.03 9.69
CA GLY A 132 -10.41 7.35 9.15
C GLY A 132 -10.72 8.85 9.01
N GLU A 133 -10.01 9.71 9.73
CA GLU A 133 -10.12 11.18 9.61
C GLU A 133 -9.44 11.73 8.35
N LEU A 134 -8.27 11.20 7.97
CA LEU A 134 -7.55 11.57 6.75
C LEU A 134 -8.33 11.19 5.48
N ASP A 135 -9.19 10.17 5.60
CA ASP A 135 -10.02 9.71 4.50
C ASP A 135 -11.28 10.57 4.31
N LYS A 136 -11.77 11.29 5.34
CA LYS A 136 -12.97 12.14 5.22
C LYS A 136 -12.69 13.42 4.43
N GLU A 137 -11.68 14.20 4.81
CA GLU A 137 -11.33 15.45 4.11
C GLU A 137 -10.87 15.15 2.67
N MET A 138 -10.10 14.07 2.47
CA MET A 138 -9.70 13.64 1.12
C MET A 138 -10.92 13.27 0.27
N ARG A 139 -11.87 12.54 0.85
CA ARG A 139 -13.12 12.19 0.18
C ARG A 139 -13.95 13.41 -0.17
N GLU A 140 -14.16 14.34 0.77
CA GLU A 140 -14.90 15.59 0.52
C GLU A 140 -14.27 16.42 -0.60
N ARG A 141 -12.93 16.55 -0.61
CA ARG A 141 -12.21 17.20 -1.72
C ARG A 141 -12.38 16.47 -3.04
N THR A 142 -12.35 15.14 -3.02
CA THR A 142 -12.55 14.32 -4.22
C THR A 142 -13.97 14.47 -4.75
N GLU A 143 -14.98 14.47 -3.88
CA GLU A 143 -16.39 14.69 -4.21
C GLU A 143 -16.60 16.08 -4.81
N GLN A 144 -16.11 17.14 -4.13
CA GLN A 144 -16.23 18.52 -4.60
C GLN A 144 -15.55 18.74 -5.96
N ARG A 145 -14.35 18.18 -6.14
CA ARG A 145 -13.64 18.26 -7.41
C ARG A 145 -14.36 17.47 -8.50
N ALA A 146 -14.75 16.22 -8.23
CA ALA A 146 -15.43 15.37 -9.20
C ALA A 146 -16.80 15.94 -9.63
N ALA A 147 -17.43 16.78 -8.81
CA ALA A 147 -18.66 17.49 -9.17
C ALA A 147 -18.41 18.69 -10.12
N THR A 148 -17.23 19.31 -10.10
CA THR A 148 -16.98 20.62 -10.72
C THR A 148 -16.13 20.56 -11.99
N ILE A 149 -15.21 19.59 -12.10
CA ILE A 149 -14.29 19.52 -13.24
C ILE A 149 -14.97 18.99 -14.51
N SER A 150 -14.32 19.19 -15.66
CA SER A 150 -14.80 18.70 -16.96
C SER A 150 -14.74 17.17 -17.07
N GLN A 151 -15.48 16.59 -18.03
CA GLN A 151 -15.48 15.16 -18.29
C GLN A 151 -14.07 14.62 -18.58
N VAL A 152 -13.27 15.36 -19.34
CA VAL A 152 -11.90 14.98 -19.71
C VAL A 152 -10.99 14.97 -18.48
N LEU A 153 -11.04 16.01 -17.64
CA LEU A 153 -10.22 16.06 -16.43
C LEU A 153 -10.65 14.99 -15.42
N LEU A 154 -11.94 14.70 -15.30
CA LEU A 154 -12.40 13.62 -14.42
C LEU A 154 -11.96 12.24 -14.94
N ARG A 155 -11.98 12.00 -16.25
CA ARG A 155 -11.40 10.78 -16.86
C ARG A 155 -9.90 10.68 -16.56
N ASP A 156 -9.16 11.79 -16.65
CA ASP A 156 -7.73 11.83 -16.37
C ASP A 156 -7.44 11.53 -14.87
N ASP A 157 -8.26 12.05 -13.96
CA ASP A 157 -8.19 11.75 -12.52
C ASP A 157 -8.45 10.26 -12.25
N ILE A 158 -9.51 9.68 -12.84
CA ILE A 158 -9.85 8.25 -12.75
C ILE A 158 -8.70 7.39 -13.27
N THR A 159 -8.16 7.74 -14.43
CA THR A 159 -7.04 7.04 -15.06
C THR A 159 -5.80 7.07 -14.15
N THR A 160 -5.55 8.20 -13.49
CA THR A 160 -4.41 8.33 -12.57
C THR A 160 -4.60 7.49 -11.31
N SER A 161 -5.80 7.49 -10.71
CA SER A 161 -6.14 6.64 -9.56
C SER A 161 -5.98 5.16 -9.90
N LEU A 162 -6.51 4.72 -11.05
CA LEU A 162 -6.42 3.33 -11.49
C LEU A 162 -4.97 2.91 -11.77
N ALA A 163 -4.18 3.76 -12.44
CA ALA A 163 -2.76 3.49 -12.70
C ALA A 163 -1.97 3.28 -11.40
N ARG A 164 -2.26 4.08 -10.36
CA ARG A 164 -1.63 3.92 -9.04
C ARG A 164 -2.05 2.64 -8.34
N ILE A 165 -3.34 2.34 -8.35
CA ILE A 165 -3.87 1.08 -7.79
C ILE A 165 -3.18 -0.10 -8.46
N HIS A 166 -3.10 -0.13 -9.78
CA HIS A 166 -2.47 -1.21 -10.53
C HIS A 166 -0.96 -1.32 -10.27
N ALA A 167 -0.25 -0.19 -10.24
CA ALA A 167 1.17 -0.14 -9.93
C ALA A 167 1.48 -0.63 -8.51
N ASN A 168 0.79 -0.08 -7.50
CA ASN A 168 1.01 -0.41 -6.09
C ASN A 168 0.55 -1.84 -5.75
N SER A 169 -0.57 -2.30 -6.34
CA SER A 169 -1.05 -3.68 -6.18
C SER A 169 -0.09 -4.69 -6.81
N THR A 170 0.42 -4.39 -8.01
CA THR A 170 1.43 -5.23 -8.68
C THR A 170 2.69 -5.31 -7.83
N LEU A 171 3.13 -4.18 -7.30
CA LEU A 171 4.29 -4.15 -6.42
C LEU A 171 4.09 -5.00 -5.17
N TYR A 172 2.98 -4.81 -4.46
CA TYR A 172 2.66 -5.59 -3.27
C TYR A 172 2.63 -7.08 -3.59
N ASN A 173 2.03 -7.46 -4.72
CA ASN A 173 1.92 -8.84 -5.15
C ASN A 173 3.30 -9.46 -5.45
N LEU A 174 4.20 -8.70 -6.10
CA LEU A 174 5.58 -9.14 -6.33
C LEU A 174 6.38 -9.27 -5.02
N TYR A 175 6.18 -8.36 -4.07
CA TYR A 175 6.74 -8.47 -2.73
C TYR A 175 6.21 -9.72 -2.00
N ALA A 176 4.89 -9.93 -2.00
CA ALA A 176 4.26 -11.07 -1.35
C ALA A 176 4.72 -12.40 -1.96
N GLU A 177 4.93 -12.44 -3.27
CA GLU A 177 5.49 -13.59 -3.97
C GLU A 177 6.95 -13.84 -3.57
N LYS A 178 7.82 -12.83 -3.67
CA LYS A 178 9.25 -12.95 -3.34
C LYS A 178 9.48 -13.30 -1.86
N CYS A 179 8.68 -12.76 -0.96
CA CYS A 179 8.83 -12.95 0.48
C CYS A 179 7.99 -14.10 1.05
N ASN A 180 7.50 -15.00 0.19
CA ASN A 180 6.73 -16.20 0.54
C ASN A 180 5.54 -15.90 1.49
N ASN A 181 4.76 -14.89 1.13
CA ASN A 181 3.52 -14.50 1.80
C ASN A 181 2.30 -14.79 0.88
N PRO A 182 2.03 -16.06 0.53
CA PRO A 182 1.02 -16.43 -0.48
C PRO A 182 -0.43 -16.12 -0.05
N GLY A 183 -0.68 -15.85 1.23
CA GLY A 183 -2.02 -15.58 1.76
C GLY A 183 -2.55 -14.17 1.48
N LYS A 184 -1.68 -13.25 1.04
CA LYS A 184 -2.03 -11.84 0.84
C LYS A 184 -1.67 -11.37 -0.57
N ARG A 185 -2.69 -11.05 -1.38
CA ARG A 185 -2.51 -10.42 -2.70
C ARG A 185 -3.65 -9.45 -2.95
N PHE A 186 -3.36 -8.36 -3.63
CA PHE A 186 -4.39 -7.50 -4.20
C PHE A 186 -4.91 -8.10 -5.50
N VAL A 187 -6.23 -8.04 -5.69
CA VAL A 187 -6.84 -8.30 -7.01
C VAL A 187 -6.74 -7.00 -7.81
N LEU A 188 -6.29 -7.06 -9.06
CA LEU A 188 -6.26 -5.85 -9.89
C LEU A 188 -7.68 -5.44 -10.26
N ASP A 189 -8.03 -4.18 -9.99
CA ASP A 189 -9.35 -3.65 -10.30
C ASP A 189 -9.62 -3.63 -11.80
N ASP A 190 -10.85 -3.93 -12.19
CA ASP A 190 -11.27 -3.88 -13.59
C ASP A 190 -11.14 -2.47 -14.16
N VAL A 191 -10.67 -2.39 -15.40
CA VAL A 191 -10.53 -1.11 -16.08
C VAL A 191 -11.90 -0.59 -16.51
N PRO A 192 -12.35 0.59 -16.05
CA PRO A 192 -13.66 1.11 -16.40
C PRO A 192 -13.84 1.32 -17.90
N ALA A 193 -15.03 0.99 -18.42
CA ALA A 193 -15.33 1.05 -19.85
C ALA A 193 -15.23 2.45 -20.47
N MET A 194 -15.36 3.52 -19.67
CA MET A 194 -15.21 4.90 -20.16
C MET A 194 -13.76 5.32 -20.45
N LEU A 195 -12.77 4.49 -20.11
CA LEU A 195 -11.37 4.77 -20.40
C LEU A 195 -11.01 4.42 -21.85
N THR A 196 -10.23 5.30 -22.48
CA THR A 196 -9.76 5.12 -23.86
C THR A 196 -8.60 4.13 -23.93
N GLU A 197 -8.21 3.67 -25.13
CA GLU A 197 -7.03 2.81 -25.31
C GLU A 197 -5.72 3.47 -24.85
N GLN A 198 -5.61 4.80 -24.97
CA GLN A 198 -4.46 5.55 -24.44
C GLN A 198 -4.43 5.50 -22.91
N ASP A 199 -5.59 5.60 -22.26
CA ASP A 199 -5.70 5.51 -20.80
C ASP A 199 -5.38 4.10 -20.30
N LYS A 200 -5.87 3.07 -20.99
CA LYS A 200 -5.51 1.67 -20.73
C LYS A 200 -4.00 1.44 -20.88
N THR A 201 -3.40 2.00 -21.92
CA THR A 201 -1.96 1.93 -22.15
C THR A 201 -1.19 2.62 -21.02
N TYR A 202 -1.66 3.78 -20.56
CA TYR A 202 -1.08 4.49 -19.42
C TYR A 202 -1.11 3.64 -18.14
N VAL A 203 -2.24 3.01 -17.82
CA VAL A 203 -2.39 2.11 -16.67
C VAL A 203 -1.46 0.90 -16.79
N ALA A 204 -1.42 0.26 -17.96
CA ALA A 204 -0.55 -0.90 -18.22
C ALA A 204 0.95 -0.55 -18.13
N ASN A 205 1.33 0.65 -18.58
CA ASN A 205 2.72 1.11 -18.49
C ASN A 205 3.13 1.43 -17.05
N ALA A 206 2.23 2.01 -16.24
CA ALA A 206 2.46 2.19 -14.80
C ALA A 206 2.69 0.83 -14.11
N GLN A 207 1.90 -0.18 -14.47
CA GLN A 207 2.07 -1.55 -13.99
C GLN A 207 3.44 -2.14 -14.39
N LYS A 208 3.82 -2.03 -15.67
CA LYS A 208 5.12 -2.52 -16.18
C LYS A 208 6.29 -1.84 -15.49
N LEU A 209 6.20 -0.53 -15.24
CA LEU A 209 7.25 0.22 -14.55
C LEU A 209 7.39 -0.23 -13.10
N ALA A 210 6.27 -0.40 -12.38
CA ALA A 210 6.29 -0.94 -11.02
C ALA A 210 6.94 -2.34 -10.98
N ALA A 211 6.62 -3.21 -11.94
CA ALA A 211 7.23 -4.53 -12.04
C ALA A 211 8.73 -4.46 -12.34
N ARG A 212 9.16 -3.55 -13.22
CA ARG A 212 10.59 -3.33 -13.53
C ARG A 212 11.37 -2.80 -12.32
N ASN A 213 10.77 -1.90 -11.54
CA ASN A 213 11.41 -1.33 -10.36
C ASN A 213 11.45 -2.32 -9.18
N ALA A 214 10.56 -3.32 -9.17
CA ALA A 214 10.47 -4.34 -8.13
C ALA A 214 11.57 -5.42 -8.22
N SER A 215 12.16 -5.65 -9.40
CA SER A 215 13.09 -6.75 -9.59
C SER A 215 14.39 -6.53 -8.81
N ASP A 216 14.70 -7.52 -7.97
CA ASP A 216 15.96 -7.78 -7.24
C ASP A 216 16.10 -7.26 -5.80
N ARG A 217 15.30 -6.29 -5.32
CA ARG A 217 15.70 -5.56 -4.08
C ARG A 217 14.85 -5.73 -2.82
N PHE A 218 13.74 -6.46 -2.84
CA PHE A 218 12.95 -6.61 -1.59
C PHE A 218 13.75 -7.27 -0.45
N ASP A 219 13.87 -6.54 0.66
CA ASP A 219 14.30 -7.08 1.94
C ASP A 219 13.10 -7.73 2.65
N CYS A 220 13.02 -9.05 2.56
CA CYS A 220 11.95 -9.83 3.20
C CYS A 220 12.11 -9.97 4.72
N GLN A 221 13.30 -9.68 5.26
CA GLN A 221 13.60 -9.81 6.69
C GLN A 221 13.46 -8.48 7.42
N GLY A 222 13.64 -7.37 6.71
CA GLY A 222 13.50 -6.01 7.22
C GLY A 222 12.11 -5.72 7.80
N ALA A 223 12.07 -5.30 9.07
CA ALA A 223 10.83 -4.94 9.76
C ALA A 223 10.15 -3.71 9.13
N GLN A 224 10.94 -2.74 8.67
CA GLN A 224 10.45 -1.49 8.07
C GLN A 224 9.94 -1.73 6.66
N MET A 225 10.62 -2.58 5.87
CA MET A 225 10.09 -3.01 4.57
C MET A 225 8.73 -3.70 4.72
N ARG A 226 8.59 -4.58 5.72
CA ARG A 226 7.33 -5.26 6.01
C ARG A 226 6.23 -4.31 6.47
N ASP A 227 6.56 -3.34 7.33
CA ASP A 227 5.64 -2.30 7.79
C ASP A 227 5.18 -1.43 6.61
N PHE A 228 6.13 -0.96 5.79
CA PHE A 228 5.84 -0.18 4.60
C PHE A 228 4.87 -0.92 3.67
N MET A 229 5.19 -2.17 3.30
CA MET A 229 4.35 -2.94 2.39
C MET A 229 2.96 -3.22 2.98
N SER A 230 2.89 -3.63 4.25
CA SER A 230 1.65 -4.13 4.87
C SER A 230 0.71 -3.03 5.37
N ASN A 231 1.25 -1.88 5.77
CA ASN A 231 0.47 -0.80 6.36
C ASN A 231 0.39 0.42 5.45
N TRP A 232 1.52 0.86 4.90
CA TRP A 232 1.57 2.10 4.12
C TRP A 232 1.13 1.89 2.67
N LEU A 233 1.79 0.98 1.94
CA LEU A 233 1.45 0.69 0.55
C LEU A 233 0.04 0.09 0.43
N ALA A 234 -0.31 -0.85 1.31
CA ALA A 234 -1.65 -1.41 1.34
C ALA A 234 -2.72 -0.35 1.67
N GLY A 235 -2.44 0.56 2.59
CA GLY A 235 -3.29 1.71 2.87
C GLY A 235 -3.47 2.64 1.67
N ASP A 236 -2.40 2.89 0.92
CA ASP A 236 -2.44 3.72 -0.28
C ASP A 236 -3.33 3.10 -1.38
N VAL A 237 -3.24 1.78 -1.62
CA VAL A 237 -4.13 1.08 -2.57
C VAL A 237 -5.60 1.22 -2.18
N LEU A 238 -5.94 0.98 -0.90
CA LEU A 238 -7.32 1.07 -0.45
C LEU A 238 -7.87 2.51 -0.49
N ARG A 239 -7.04 3.50 -0.16
CA ARG A 239 -7.41 4.92 -0.28
C ARG A 239 -7.65 5.31 -1.73
N ASP A 240 -6.77 4.89 -2.64
CA ASP A 240 -6.91 5.17 -4.06
C ASP A 240 -8.16 4.50 -4.64
N ARG A 241 -8.53 3.29 -4.19
CA ARG A 241 -9.79 2.64 -4.56
C ARG A 241 -11.02 3.38 -4.06
N ALA A 242 -11.01 3.88 -2.82
CA ALA A 242 -12.10 4.69 -2.31
C ALA A 242 -12.29 5.98 -3.15
N ASN A 243 -11.19 6.64 -3.52
CA ASN A 243 -11.23 7.80 -4.40
C ASN A 243 -11.71 7.42 -5.81
N LEU A 244 -11.24 6.30 -6.37
CA LEU A 244 -11.67 5.80 -7.68
C LEU A 244 -13.19 5.53 -7.70
N ALA A 245 -13.74 4.96 -6.64
CA ALA A 245 -15.18 4.71 -6.52
C ALA A 245 -15.98 6.02 -6.55
N VAL A 246 -15.55 7.04 -5.80
CA VAL A 246 -16.17 8.37 -5.80
C VAL A 246 -16.09 9.02 -7.18
N GLN A 247 -14.90 9.04 -7.78
CA GLN A 247 -14.67 9.64 -9.10
C GLN A 247 -15.51 8.95 -10.19
N THR A 248 -15.55 7.62 -10.18
CA THR A 248 -16.31 6.82 -11.16
C THR A 248 -17.81 7.01 -10.98
N ALA A 249 -18.31 7.06 -9.74
CA ALA A 249 -19.72 7.32 -9.46
C ALA A 249 -20.12 8.71 -9.97
N ALA A 250 -19.35 9.74 -9.64
CA ALA A 250 -19.58 11.11 -10.12
C ALA A 250 -19.50 11.21 -11.66
N TYR A 251 -18.58 10.47 -12.28
CA TYR A 251 -18.49 10.42 -13.75
C TYR A 251 -19.76 9.84 -14.36
N ARG A 252 -20.20 8.68 -13.88
CA ARG A 252 -21.40 8.00 -14.38
C ARG A 252 -22.66 8.84 -14.17
N GLU A 253 -22.79 9.46 -13.01
CA GLU A 253 -23.92 10.35 -12.69
C GLU A 253 -23.98 11.55 -13.66
N ARG A 254 -22.83 12.18 -13.95
CA ARG A 254 -22.78 13.40 -14.76
C ARG A 254 -22.75 13.15 -16.27
N PHE A 255 -22.14 12.05 -16.70
CA PHE A 255 -21.78 11.82 -18.10
C PHE A 255 -22.18 10.42 -18.65
N GLY A 256 -22.71 9.54 -17.80
CA GLY A 256 -22.97 8.14 -18.14
C GLY A 256 -21.69 7.32 -18.33
N ASP A 257 -21.76 6.23 -19.09
CA ASP A 257 -20.60 5.37 -19.40
C ASP A 257 -19.91 5.74 -20.72
N LYS A 258 -20.22 6.90 -21.30
CA LYS A 258 -19.61 7.34 -22.56
C LYS A 258 -18.16 7.76 -22.35
N PRO A 259 -17.21 7.35 -23.21
CA PRO A 259 -15.85 7.88 -23.16
C PRO A 259 -15.84 9.40 -23.32
N ALA A 260 -14.94 10.07 -22.60
CA ALA A 260 -14.74 11.51 -22.79
C ALA A 260 -14.18 11.78 -24.21
N GLY A 261 -14.58 12.90 -24.80
CA GLY A 261 -14.02 13.37 -26.07
C GLY A 261 -12.52 13.70 -25.99
N ALA A 262 -11.97 14.21 -27.10
CA ALA A 262 -10.65 14.82 -27.10
C ALA A 262 -10.64 16.03 -26.15
N GLY A 263 -9.57 16.16 -25.35
CA GLY A 263 -9.38 17.31 -24.47
C GLY A 263 -9.10 18.58 -25.28
N ASP A 264 -9.35 19.73 -24.66
CA ASP A 264 -8.71 20.97 -25.10
C ASP A 264 -7.24 20.89 -24.65
N ASP A 265 -6.36 20.65 -25.62
CA ASP A 265 -4.93 20.47 -25.42
C ASP A 265 -4.14 21.76 -25.71
N ALA A 266 -4.80 22.92 -25.69
CA ALA A 266 -4.15 24.21 -25.93
C ALA A 266 -3.06 24.49 -24.87
N LEU A 267 -1.79 24.47 -25.31
CA LEU A 267 -0.62 24.73 -24.48
C LEU A 267 -0.40 26.23 -24.25
N THR A 268 -1.36 26.87 -23.59
CA THR A 268 -1.32 28.31 -23.31
C THR A 268 -0.98 28.60 -21.85
N THR A 269 -0.28 29.71 -21.60
CA THR A 269 -0.05 30.23 -20.25
C THR A 269 -0.95 31.44 -20.02
N THR A 270 -1.71 31.43 -18.92
CA THR A 270 -2.69 32.46 -18.58
C THR A 270 -2.60 32.83 -17.10
N GLY A 271 -2.91 34.09 -16.77
CA GLY A 271 -3.03 34.56 -15.39
C GLY A 271 -1.72 34.89 -14.65
N LEU A 272 -0.53 34.56 -15.21
CA LEU A 272 0.75 34.89 -14.57
C LEU A 272 1.03 36.39 -14.50
N GLY A 273 0.83 37.13 -15.59
CA GLY A 273 1.11 38.56 -15.68
C GLY A 273 2.60 38.97 -15.64
N VAL A 274 3.51 38.03 -15.37
CA VAL A 274 4.97 38.22 -15.31
C VAL A 274 5.68 37.04 -15.96
N TRP A 275 6.93 37.25 -16.38
CA TRP A 275 7.76 36.26 -17.08
C TRP A 275 9.14 36.11 -16.41
N LEU A 276 9.80 34.97 -16.69
CA LEU A 276 11.20 34.79 -16.32
C LEU A 276 12.05 35.88 -16.98
N GLY A 277 12.95 36.49 -16.20
CA GLY A 277 13.80 37.59 -16.64
C GLY A 277 13.22 38.99 -16.41
N ASP A 278 11.95 39.13 -16.03
CA ASP A 278 11.37 40.43 -15.68
C ASP A 278 12.11 41.05 -14.49
N THR A 279 12.29 42.37 -14.52
CA THR A 279 12.87 43.15 -13.43
C THR A 279 11.86 43.40 -12.32
N ILE A 280 12.34 43.75 -11.12
CA ILE A 280 11.48 44.15 -10.00
C ILE A 280 10.48 45.25 -10.40
N ALA A 281 10.91 46.25 -11.18
CA ALA A 281 10.03 47.34 -11.63
C ALA A 281 8.90 46.87 -12.57
N GLN A 282 9.21 45.91 -13.46
CA GLN A 282 8.20 45.30 -14.33
C GLN A 282 7.19 44.49 -13.53
N VAL A 283 7.64 43.71 -12.54
CA VAL A 283 6.76 42.95 -11.63
C VAL A 283 5.85 43.90 -10.83
N GLN A 284 6.42 44.97 -10.27
CA GLN A 284 5.68 45.98 -9.52
C GLN A 284 4.59 46.63 -10.37
N THR A 285 4.92 46.96 -11.63
CA THR A 285 3.95 47.51 -12.60
C THR A 285 2.86 46.49 -12.94
N ALA A 286 3.25 45.25 -13.30
CA ALA A 286 2.32 44.20 -13.70
C ALA A 286 1.32 43.83 -12.59
N PHE A 287 1.77 43.85 -11.34
CA PHE A 287 0.92 43.50 -10.20
C PHE A 287 0.31 44.69 -9.47
N GLY A 288 0.65 45.93 -9.86
CA GLY A 288 0.18 47.14 -9.21
C GLY A 288 0.61 47.19 -7.74
N THR A 289 1.87 46.84 -7.45
CA THR A 289 2.39 46.75 -6.08
C THR A 289 3.67 47.56 -5.92
N THR A 290 3.90 48.09 -4.72
CA THR A 290 5.15 48.76 -4.33
C THR A 290 6.01 47.90 -3.39
N ARG A 291 5.59 46.65 -3.14
CA ARG A 291 6.33 45.72 -2.28
C ARG A 291 7.73 45.47 -2.86
N MET A 292 8.73 45.44 -1.99
CA MET A 292 10.10 45.08 -2.33
C MET A 292 10.36 43.60 -2.02
N PRO A 293 11.17 42.90 -2.83
CA PRO A 293 11.55 41.53 -2.52
C PRO A 293 12.30 41.41 -1.19
N GLU A 294 12.02 40.36 -0.43
CA GLU A 294 12.65 40.03 0.84
C GLU A 294 13.73 38.94 0.66
N PRO A 295 14.73 38.83 1.55
CA PRO A 295 15.74 37.78 1.45
C PRO A 295 15.15 36.35 1.46
N ALA A 296 15.55 35.52 0.49
CA ALA A 296 15.15 34.12 0.35
C ALA A 296 16.16 33.17 1.01
N GLY A 297 16.07 33.05 2.33
CA GLY A 297 16.96 32.21 3.14
C GLY A 297 18.42 32.68 3.09
N LYS A 298 19.36 31.74 3.16
CA LYS A 298 20.82 32.04 3.16
C LYS A 298 21.46 32.09 1.77
N SER A 299 20.67 31.94 0.72
CA SER A 299 21.17 31.85 -0.66
C SER A 299 21.63 33.19 -1.25
N GLY A 300 21.26 34.30 -0.61
CA GLY A 300 21.49 35.66 -1.12
C GLY A 300 20.52 36.07 -2.24
N LYS A 301 19.63 35.18 -2.69
CA LYS A 301 18.49 35.53 -3.54
C LYS A 301 17.44 36.30 -2.74
N THR A 302 16.58 37.02 -3.45
CA THR A 302 15.39 37.64 -2.86
C THR A 302 14.13 37.00 -3.43
N LYS A 303 13.00 37.15 -2.73
CA LYS A 303 11.69 36.64 -3.15
C LYS A 303 10.58 37.65 -2.88
N LEU A 304 9.53 37.58 -3.67
CA LEU A 304 8.31 38.35 -3.48
C LEU A 304 7.12 37.39 -3.55
N ASP A 305 6.37 37.29 -2.45
CA ASP A 305 5.26 36.36 -2.31
C ASP A 305 3.90 37.08 -2.35
N PHE A 306 2.98 36.53 -3.14
CA PHE A 306 1.60 36.99 -3.34
C PHE A 306 0.66 35.85 -2.92
N PRO A 307 0.54 35.54 -1.61
CA PRO A 307 -0.30 34.43 -1.14
C PRO A 307 -1.76 34.58 -1.56
N GLU A 308 -2.26 35.81 -1.67
CA GLU A 308 -3.61 36.14 -2.12
C GLU A 308 -3.87 35.79 -3.60
N ARG A 309 -2.80 35.69 -4.40
CA ARG A 309 -2.85 35.26 -5.82
C ARG A 309 -2.32 33.85 -6.03
N GLY A 310 -1.70 33.26 -5.00
CA GLY A 310 -1.00 31.99 -5.09
C GLY A 310 0.26 32.04 -5.95
N ILE A 311 0.98 33.17 -5.99
CA ILE A 311 2.18 33.35 -6.82
C ILE A 311 3.38 33.69 -5.92
N GLU A 312 4.48 32.97 -6.05
CA GLU A 312 5.79 33.32 -5.46
C GLU A 312 6.79 33.60 -6.59
N LEU A 313 7.51 34.70 -6.48
CA LEU A 313 8.58 35.06 -7.41
C LEU A 313 9.91 35.01 -6.67
N MET A 314 10.89 34.31 -7.23
CA MET A 314 12.28 34.43 -6.80
C MET A 314 13.05 35.30 -7.78
N PHE A 315 13.98 36.08 -7.25
CA PHE A 315 14.84 36.95 -8.02
C PHE A 315 16.30 36.51 -7.89
N SER A 316 17.02 36.56 -9.00
CA SER A 316 18.47 36.43 -9.04
C SER A 316 19.17 37.66 -8.46
N PHE A 317 20.49 37.57 -8.28
CA PHE A 317 21.32 38.64 -7.71
C PHE A 317 21.31 39.94 -8.54
N ASP A 318 20.99 39.86 -9.83
CA ASP A 318 20.82 41.01 -10.72
C ASP A 318 19.41 41.62 -10.67
N GLY A 319 18.54 41.16 -9.76
CA GLY A 319 17.20 41.70 -9.56
C GLY A 319 16.20 41.31 -10.65
N LYS A 320 16.42 40.19 -11.34
CA LYS A 320 15.50 39.62 -12.34
C LYS A 320 14.80 38.39 -11.83
N VAL A 321 13.58 38.12 -12.29
CA VAL A 321 12.82 36.92 -11.93
C VAL A 321 13.54 35.68 -12.45
N ASP A 322 13.97 34.81 -11.55
CA ASP A 322 14.69 33.56 -11.87
C ASP A 322 13.86 32.29 -11.64
N ALA A 323 12.81 32.38 -10.82
CA ALA A 323 11.78 31.38 -10.69
C ALA A 323 10.40 32.00 -10.41
N ILE A 324 9.36 31.36 -10.95
CA ILE A 324 7.95 31.67 -10.70
C ILE A 324 7.31 30.41 -10.17
N GLY A 325 6.86 30.40 -8.92
CA GLY A 325 6.06 29.34 -8.32
C GLY A 325 4.59 29.74 -8.26
N VAL A 326 3.69 28.82 -8.61
CA VAL A 326 2.24 29.01 -8.45
C VAL A 326 1.63 27.85 -7.67
N ARG A 327 0.72 28.20 -6.75
CA ARG A 327 -0.01 27.29 -5.85
C ARG A 327 -1.44 27.81 -5.64
N ALA A 328 -2.31 27.04 -5.00
CA ALA A 328 -3.63 27.55 -4.63
C ALA A 328 -3.51 28.89 -3.84
N PRO A 329 -4.32 29.93 -4.13
CA PRO A 329 -5.53 29.92 -4.96
C PRO A 329 -5.33 30.32 -6.44
N PHE A 330 -4.13 30.18 -7.03
CA PHE A 330 -3.89 30.52 -8.44
C PHE A 330 -4.87 29.80 -9.39
N THR A 331 -5.61 30.56 -10.19
CA THR A 331 -6.65 30.04 -11.11
C THR A 331 -6.23 30.02 -12.58
N GLY A 332 -5.04 30.55 -12.89
CA GLY A 332 -4.48 30.56 -14.24
C GLY A 332 -3.95 29.20 -14.68
N SER A 333 -3.16 29.20 -15.76
CA SER A 333 -2.50 28.00 -16.27
C SER A 333 -1.08 28.28 -16.75
N ILE A 334 -0.22 27.27 -16.71
CA ILE A 334 1.15 27.31 -17.21
C ILE A 334 1.29 26.17 -18.23
N VAL A 335 1.45 26.51 -19.51
CA VAL A 335 1.52 25.52 -20.60
C VAL A 335 0.31 24.58 -20.58
N GLY A 336 -0.89 25.14 -20.36
CA GLY A 336 -2.15 24.40 -20.24
C GLY A 336 -2.39 23.73 -18.89
N LEU A 337 -1.37 23.61 -18.01
CA LEU A 337 -1.49 22.97 -16.71
C LEU A 337 -2.00 23.92 -15.63
N LYS A 338 -2.87 23.42 -14.76
CA LYS A 338 -3.44 24.11 -13.61
C LYS A 338 -3.05 23.44 -12.30
N VAL A 339 -3.05 24.21 -11.22
CA VAL A 339 -3.01 23.65 -9.87
C VAL A 339 -4.23 22.73 -9.70
N GLY A 340 -3.98 21.52 -9.23
CA GLY A 340 -4.96 20.45 -9.08
C GLY A 340 -5.02 19.49 -10.27
N ASP A 341 -4.38 19.75 -11.41
CA ASP A 341 -4.38 18.82 -12.54
C ASP A 341 -3.70 17.50 -12.17
N SER A 342 -4.22 16.38 -12.71
CA SER A 342 -3.66 15.07 -12.41
C SER A 342 -2.44 14.73 -13.27
N ARG A 343 -1.67 13.73 -12.85
CA ARG A 343 -0.52 13.25 -13.62
C ARG A 343 -0.88 12.76 -15.02
N ARG A 344 -2.07 12.19 -15.20
CA ARG A 344 -2.57 11.85 -16.55
C ARG A 344 -2.78 13.09 -17.42
N THR A 345 -3.25 14.20 -16.86
CA THR A 345 -3.34 15.51 -17.55
C THR A 345 -1.97 15.97 -18.00
N ILE A 346 -0.96 15.88 -17.12
CA ILE A 346 0.43 16.24 -17.45
C ILE A 346 0.91 15.42 -18.65
N ASN A 347 0.69 14.11 -18.65
CA ASN A 347 1.09 13.24 -19.75
C ASN A 347 0.34 13.50 -21.05
N ARG A 348 -0.92 13.88 -20.96
CA ARG A 348 -1.70 14.26 -22.14
C ARG A 348 -1.13 15.52 -22.79
N LEU A 349 -0.86 16.55 -21.99
CA LEU A 349 -0.47 17.87 -22.50
C LEU A 349 1.02 17.94 -22.88
N LEU A 350 1.90 17.38 -22.04
CA LEU A 350 3.35 17.55 -22.17
C LEU A 350 4.08 16.27 -22.62
N GLY A 351 3.31 15.25 -23.02
CA GLY A 351 3.86 13.95 -23.42
C GLY A 351 4.26 13.06 -22.24
N GLU A 352 4.66 11.84 -22.56
CA GLU A 352 4.87 10.78 -21.57
C GLU A 352 5.97 11.13 -20.55
N SER A 353 5.58 11.24 -19.29
CA SER A 353 6.44 11.09 -18.11
C SER A 353 5.83 10.01 -17.26
N TRP A 354 6.65 9.06 -16.85
CA TRP A 354 6.14 8.00 -16.02
C TRP A 354 6.30 8.37 -14.56
N ILE A 355 5.27 8.02 -13.81
CA ILE A 355 5.31 8.04 -12.36
C ILE A 355 6.42 7.07 -11.95
N ASP A 356 7.57 7.61 -11.55
CA ASP A 356 8.46 6.83 -10.71
C ASP A 356 7.73 6.70 -9.37
N VAL A 357 7.05 5.58 -9.17
CA VAL A 357 6.58 5.20 -7.84
C VAL A 357 7.88 5.04 -7.08
N ARG A 358 8.28 6.07 -6.34
CA ARG A 358 9.53 6.05 -5.61
C ARG A 358 9.35 5.03 -4.51
N LEU A 359 10.03 3.90 -4.67
CA LEU A 359 9.93 2.80 -3.73
C LEU A 359 11.10 2.82 -2.77
N PRO A 360 10.86 2.42 -1.52
CA PRO A 360 11.96 2.05 -0.69
C PRO A 360 12.60 0.80 -1.29
N TYR A 361 13.84 0.94 -1.74
CA TYR A 361 14.61 -0.15 -2.35
C TYR A 361 15.17 -1.11 -1.30
N ASP A 362 15.24 -0.70 -0.03
CA ASP A 362 15.73 -1.48 1.09
C ASP A 362 15.00 -1.07 2.38
N ASN A 363 15.34 -1.72 3.49
CA ASN A 363 14.74 -1.45 4.78
C ASN A 363 15.07 -0.04 5.33
N ALA A 364 16.20 0.56 4.95
CA ALA A 364 16.58 1.91 5.39
C ALA A 364 15.77 2.98 4.62
N ALA A 365 15.57 2.78 3.32
CA ALA A 365 14.69 3.61 2.51
C ALA A 365 13.23 3.46 2.99
N ALA A 366 12.81 2.25 3.40
CA ALA A 366 11.48 2.03 3.96
C ALA A 366 11.30 2.78 5.27
N ASP A 367 12.28 2.73 6.18
CA ASP A 367 12.25 3.54 7.40
C ASP A 367 12.22 5.04 7.07
N TYR A 368 13.07 5.50 6.15
CA TYR A 368 13.07 6.89 5.73
C TYR A 368 11.68 7.34 5.25
N ASP A 369 11.03 6.56 4.37
CA ASP A 369 9.70 6.86 3.89
C ASP A 369 8.68 6.85 5.04
N ILE A 370 8.70 5.84 5.92
CA ILE A 370 7.80 5.77 7.07
C ILE A 370 7.98 7.00 7.98
N GLN A 371 9.22 7.34 8.34
CA GLN A 371 9.51 8.48 9.21
C GLN A 371 9.15 9.80 8.53
N PHE A 372 9.43 9.93 7.24
CA PHE A 372 9.06 11.10 6.45
C PHE A 372 7.54 11.28 6.44
N ARG A 373 6.79 10.20 6.19
CA ARG A 373 5.33 10.20 6.18
C ARG A 373 4.73 10.48 7.57
N LYS A 374 5.38 10.04 8.65
CA LYS A 374 5.01 10.37 10.04
C LYS A 374 5.26 11.84 10.41
N LYS A 375 6.39 12.42 9.96
CA LYS A 375 6.76 13.81 10.23
C LYS A 375 5.99 14.83 9.40
N THR A 376 5.51 14.38 8.24
CA THR A 376 4.70 15.19 7.33
C THR A 376 3.35 14.50 7.14
N PRO A 377 2.49 14.47 8.19
CA PRO A 377 1.17 13.88 8.07
C PRO A 377 0.36 14.64 7.02
N GLY A 378 -0.23 13.90 6.07
CA GLY A 378 -0.97 14.49 4.95
C GLY A 378 -0.09 14.91 3.77
N THR A 379 -0.63 15.83 2.98
CA THR A 379 -0.24 16.19 1.59
C THR A 379 1.17 16.81 1.42
N LEU A 380 2.05 16.70 2.41
CA LEU A 380 3.34 17.40 2.45
C LEU A 380 4.54 16.57 1.95
N SER A 381 4.40 15.26 1.82
CA SER A 381 5.38 14.44 1.08
C SER A 381 5.26 14.82 -0.39
N GLN A 382 6.30 15.30 -1.08
CA GLN A 382 6.17 15.79 -2.47
C GLN A 382 6.79 14.84 -3.50
N TRP A 383 6.04 14.48 -4.54
CA TRP A 383 6.64 14.04 -5.80
C TRP A 383 7.10 15.25 -6.60
N MET A 384 8.08 15.04 -7.49
CA MET A 384 8.63 16.08 -8.34
C MET A 384 8.75 15.53 -9.76
N ASP A 385 8.13 16.22 -10.73
CA ASP A 385 8.35 15.98 -12.15
C ASP A 385 9.07 17.21 -12.73
N ARG A 386 10.19 16.97 -13.42
CA ARG A 386 10.99 18.00 -14.09
C ARG A 386 10.88 17.82 -15.59
N ARG A 387 10.30 18.80 -16.27
CA ARG A 387 10.23 18.86 -17.73
C ARG A 387 11.10 19.98 -18.26
N ASN A 388 11.87 19.68 -19.31
CA ASN A 388 12.57 20.70 -20.07
C ASN A 388 11.55 21.38 -20.98
N GLY A 389 11.32 22.68 -20.80
CA GLY A 389 10.45 23.45 -21.68
C GLY A 389 11.22 23.86 -22.92
N ASN A 390 12.11 24.84 -22.76
CA ASN A 390 13.05 25.28 -23.79
C ASN A 390 14.46 25.40 -23.15
N PRO A 391 15.53 25.74 -23.92
CA PRO A 391 16.87 25.88 -23.36
C PRO A 391 17.00 26.89 -22.21
N GLN A 392 15.99 27.74 -22.01
CA GLN A 392 15.93 28.82 -21.03
C GLN A 392 14.85 28.61 -19.96
N THR A 393 14.13 27.48 -19.95
CA THR A 393 13.04 27.25 -19.00
C THR A 393 12.87 25.78 -18.65
N VAL A 394 12.84 25.51 -17.35
CA VAL A 394 12.49 24.22 -16.76
C VAL A 394 11.16 24.37 -16.04
N LEU A 395 10.26 23.43 -16.30
CA LEU A 395 9.00 23.29 -15.57
C LEU A 395 9.20 22.23 -14.47
N LEU A 396 9.04 22.61 -13.22
CA LEU A 396 8.95 21.70 -12.09
C LEU A 396 7.51 21.60 -11.63
N LEU A 397 7.01 20.39 -11.53
CA LEU A 397 5.67 20.07 -11.02
C LEU A 397 5.84 19.33 -9.71
N GLN A 398 5.11 19.76 -8.68
CA GLN A 398 5.16 19.14 -7.38
C GLN A 398 3.75 18.91 -6.85
N GLY A 399 3.57 17.83 -6.10
CA GLY A 399 2.31 17.53 -5.43
C GLY A 399 2.50 16.46 -4.38
N ALA A 400 1.48 16.19 -3.57
CA ALA A 400 1.62 15.19 -2.52
C ALA A 400 1.93 13.80 -3.10
N SER A 401 2.87 13.03 -2.54
CA SER A 401 3.26 11.67 -3.00
C SER A 401 2.08 10.71 -3.07
N TYR A 402 1.06 10.98 -2.25
CA TYR A 402 -0.20 10.25 -2.15
C TYR A 402 -1.34 10.87 -2.93
N ALA A 403 -1.17 12.10 -3.38
CA ALA A 403 -2.10 12.75 -4.28
C ALA A 403 -1.63 12.57 -5.71
N SER A 404 -2.59 12.50 -6.60
CA SER A 404 -2.33 12.38 -8.03
C SER A 404 -2.32 13.74 -8.73
N GLN A 405 -2.40 14.82 -7.95
CA GLN A 405 -2.65 16.17 -8.39
C GLN A 405 -1.44 17.06 -8.16
N ILE A 406 -1.31 18.08 -9.00
CA ILE A 406 -0.30 19.13 -8.88
C ILE A 406 -0.71 20.09 -7.76
N ASP A 407 0.11 20.24 -6.73
CA ASP A 407 -0.08 21.26 -5.69
C ASP A 407 0.68 22.55 -6.03
N GLU A 408 1.80 22.43 -6.73
CA GLU A 408 2.65 23.55 -7.11
C GLU A 408 3.25 23.36 -8.51
N ILE A 409 3.26 24.44 -9.29
CA ILE A 409 3.97 24.51 -10.58
C ILE A 409 5.06 25.58 -10.45
N ARG A 410 6.31 25.25 -10.76
CA ARG A 410 7.40 26.22 -10.84
C ARG A 410 7.99 26.31 -12.25
N LEU A 411 8.14 27.52 -12.75
CA LEU A 411 8.99 27.85 -13.89
C LEU A 411 10.33 28.33 -13.37
N ILE A 412 11.43 27.79 -13.88
CA ILE A 412 12.78 28.10 -13.40
C ILE A 412 13.71 28.31 -14.59
N THR A 413 14.57 29.32 -14.52
CA THR A 413 15.68 29.47 -15.45
C THR A 413 16.70 28.34 -15.22
N PRO A 414 17.01 27.50 -16.23
CA PRO A 414 17.96 26.40 -16.07
C PRO A 414 19.32 26.92 -15.64
N ARG A 415 19.92 26.24 -14.67
CA ARG A 415 21.28 26.53 -14.23
C ARG A 415 22.23 26.17 -15.37
N VAL A 416 23.06 27.13 -15.81
CA VAL A 416 24.16 26.85 -16.75
C VAL A 416 25.06 25.77 -16.11
N PRO A 417 25.42 24.68 -16.82
CA PRO A 417 26.38 23.72 -16.31
C PRO A 417 27.66 24.47 -15.95
N GLY A 418 28.02 24.42 -14.66
CA GLY A 418 29.24 25.04 -14.13
C GLY A 418 30.43 24.12 -14.21
#